data_AF-Q0GGP7-F1
#
_entry.id   AF-Q0GGP7-F1
#
_cell.length_a   1.000
_cell.length_b   1.000
_cell.length_c   1.000
_cell.angle_alpha   90.00
_cell.angle_beta   90.00
_cell.angle_gamma   90.00
#
_symmetry.space_group_name_H-M   'P 1'
#
loop_
_entity.id
_entity.type
_entity.pdbx_description
1 polymer ?
#
loop_
_entity_poly.entity_id
_entity_poly.type
_entity_poly.pdbx_seq_one_letter_code
_entity_poly.pdbx_strand_id
1 'polypeptide(L)'
;YMCPATNQCTIDRNRRKSCQACRLRKCYEVGMMKGGVRKDRGRVLQRDKRQTGVSDREKTGKGLEHKVAPHHDKRRRSSALGGARSSVTSLPSDQVLLLLQGAEPPILCSRQKLSRPYTEVTMMTLLTSMADKELVHMIAWAKKLPGFLQLSLHDQVLLL
;
A
#
# COMPACT_ATOMS: atom_id res chain seq x y z
N TYR A 1 -5.13 11.25 -18.36
CA TYR A 1 -6.27 12.16 -18.53
C TYR A 1 -7.14 11.66 -19.67
N MET A 2 -8.46 11.72 -19.52
CA MET A 2 -9.43 11.34 -20.56
C MET A 2 -10.05 12.61 -21.15
N CYS A 3 -10.22 12.67 -22.47
CA CYS A 3 -10.99 13.76 -23.08
C CYS A 3 -12.49 13.46 -22.92
N PRO A 4 -13.31 14.43 -22.48
CA PRO A 4 -14.76 14.24 -22.38
C PRO A 4 -15.47 14.25 -23.75
N ALA A 5 -14.73 14.53 -24.83
CA ALA A 5 -15.24 14.65 -26.20
C ALA A 5 -14.38 13.81 -27.16
N THR A 6 -14.18 14.28 -28.39
CA THR A 6 -13.55 13.54 -29.50
C THR A 6 -12.01 13.61 -29.53
N ASN A 7 -11.37 13.92 -28.41
CA ASN A 7 -9.92 14.14 -28.35
C ASN A 7 -9.39 15.26 -29.28
N GLN A 8 -10.22 16.16 -29.80
CA GLN A 8 -9.81 17.25 -30.72
C GLN A 8 -10.14 18.65 -30.16
N CYS A 9 -10.05 18.84 -28.83
CA CYS A 9 -10.36 20.12 -28.21
C CYS A 9 -9.34 21.20 -28.60
N THR A 10 -9.83 22.34 -29.07
CA THR A 10 -9.04 23.57 -29.25
C THR A 10 -8.52 24.12 -27.93
N ILE A 11 -7.21 24.34 -27.83
CA ILE A 11 -6.53 24.79 -26.60
C ILE A 11 -6.12 26.27 -26.72
N ASP A 12 -6.93 27.14 -26.10
CA ASP A 12 -6.76 28.60 -26.03
C ASP A 12 -6.77 29.13 -24.59
N ARG A 13 -6.54 30.43 -24.37
CA ARG A 13 -6.48 31.06 -23.02
C ARG A 13 -7.71 30.74 -22.16
N ASN A 14 -8.89 30.76 -22.74
CA ASN A 14 -10.17 30.57 -22.04
C ASN A 14 -10.54 29.08 -21.89
N ARG A 15 -10.16 28.23 -22.87
CA ARG A 15 -10.59 26.82 -22.94
C ARG A 15 -9.53 25.80 -22.51
N ARG A 16 -8.29 26.23 -22.25
CA ARG A 16 -7.18 25.33 -21.84
C ARG A 16 -7.45 24.55 -20.55
N LYS A 17 -8.36 25.01 -19.69
CA LYS A 17 -8.75 24.29 -18.46
C LYS A 17 -9.84 23.25 -18.70
N SER A 18 -10.57 23.35 -19.82
CA SER A 18 -11.73 22.51 -20.12
C SER A 18 -11.36 21.06 -20.46
N CYS A 19 -10.15 20.81 -20.98
CA CYS A 19 -9.73 19.45 -21.31
C CYS A 19 -8.24 19.24 -21.04
N GLN A 20 -7.94 18.54 -19.94
CA GLN A 20 -6.57 18.23 -19.53
C GLN A 20 -5.87 17.25 -20.49
N ALA A 21 -6.61 16.33 -21.11
CA ALA A 21 -6.06 15.36 -22.07
C ALA A 21 -5.49 16.04 -23.33
N CYS A 22 -6.33 16.79 -24.05
CA CYS A 22 -5.92 17.54 -25.24
C CYS A 22 -4.85 18.60 -24.93
N ARG A 23 -4.91 19.25 -23.76
CA ARG A 23 -3.86 20.18 -23.33
C ARG A 23 -2.51 19.48 -23.18
N LEU A 24 -2.48 18.33 -22.47
CA LEU A 24 -1.25 17.58 -22.29
C LEU A 24 -0.70 17.06 -23.62
N ARG A 25 -1.57 16.58 -24.51
CA ARG A 25 -1.17 16.13 -25.85
C ARG A 25 -0.51 17.26 -26.65
N LYS A 26 -1.14 18.45 -26.69
CA LYS A 26 -0.55 19.63 -27.33
C LYS A 26 0.80 20.03 -26.71
N CYS A 27 0.96 19.90 -25.39
CA CYS A 27 2.26 20.12 -24.74
C CYS A 27 3.35 19.17 -25.29
N TYR A 28 3.02 17.90 -25.52
CA TYR A 28 3.97 16.94 -26.11
C TYR A 28 4.22 17.21 -27.59
N GLU A 29 3.20 17.61 -28.35
CA GLU A 29 3.32 17.98 -29.78
C GLU A 29 4.26 19.18 -29.99
N VAL A 30 4.28 20.15 -29.06
CA VAL A 30 5.22 21.28 -29.11
C VAL A 30 6.60 20.94 -28.52
N GLY A 31 6.87 19.67 -28.21
CA GLY A 31 8.18 19.18 -27.79
C GLY A 31 8.46 19.23 -26.28
N MET A 32 7.46 19.46 -25.42
CA MET A 32 7.66 19.34 -23.98
C MET A 32 7.93 17.89 -23.60
N MET A 33 9.07 17.62 -22.97
CA MET A 33 9.44 16.28 -22.52
C MET A 33 8.77 15.92 -21.19
N LYS A 34 8.24 14.69 -21.09
CA LYS A 34 7.56 14.14 -19.89
C LYS A 34 8.43 14.16 -18.63
N GLY A 35 9.76 14.13 -18.78
CA GLY A 35 10.74 14.17 -17.69
C GLY A 35 11.54 15.48 -17.57
N GLY A 36 11.24 16.51 -18.37
CA GLY A 36 11.99 17.78 -18.33
C GLY A 36 11.73 18.65 -17.11
N VAL A 37 10.83 18.23 -16.23
CA VAL A 37 10.64 18.85 -14.93
C VAL A 37 11.80 18.40 -14.05
N ARG A 38 12.81 19.26 -13.89
CA ARG A 38 13.87 19.07 -12.89
C ARG A 38 13.17 18.77 -11.56
N LYS A 39 13.45 17.59 -10.99
CA LYS A 39 12.95 17.21 -9.67
C LYS A 39 13.56 18.19 -8.67
N ASP A 40 12.84 19.26 -8.36
CA ASP A 40 13.33 20.35 -7.52
C ASP A 40 14.00 19.80 -6.26
N ARG A 41 15.27 20.17 -6.06
CA ARG A 41 16.06 19.98 -4.83
C ARG A 41 15.53 20.84 -3.68
N GLY A 42 14.22 20.86 -3.42
CA GLY A 42 13.59 21.92 -2.62
C GLY A 42 12.51 21.51 -1.63
N ARG A 43 12.36 20.22 -1.27
CA ARG A 43 11.34 19.79 -0.28
C ARG A 43 11.89 18.84 0.79
N VAL A 44 13.07 19.15 1.32
CA VAL A 44 13.65 18.41 2.46
C VAL A 44 13.37 19.06 3.83
N LEU A 45 12.83 20.28 3.94
CA LEU A 45 12.80 20.99 5.24
C LEU A 45 11.44 21.52 5.74
N GLN A 46 10.31 20.87 5.41
CA GLN A 46 9.00 21.33 5.92
C GLN A 46 8.06 20.19 6.39
N ARG A 47 8.58 18.99 6.68
CA ARG A 47 7.77 17.91 7.28
C ARG A 47 8.02 17.67 8.77
N ASP A 48 9.16 18.11 9.31
CA ASP A 48 9.50 17.90 10.73
C ASP A 48 9.02 18.97 11.71
N LYS A 49 8.28 20.00 11.27
CA LYS A 49 7.87 21.12 12.15
C LYS A 49 6.36 21.32 12.30
N ARG A 50 5.55 20.32 11.95
CA ARG A 50 4.07 20.36 12.13
C ARG A 50 3.53 19.32 13.13
N GLN A 51 4.39 18.76 13.98
CA GLN A 51 4.00 18.02 15.18
C GLN A 51 4.88 18.47 16.34
N THR A 52 4.68 19.68 16.86
CA THR A 52 4.90 20.09 18.26
C THR A 52 4.56 21.60 18.34
N GLY A 53 3.55 21.95 19.14
CA GLY A 53 3.37 23.32 19.65
C GLY A 53 2.36 24.21 18.92
N VAL A 54 1.07 24.02 19.20
CA VAL A 54 0.10 25.12 19.23
C VAL A 54 0.09 25.68 20.66
N SER A 55 -0.10 27.00 20.80
CA SER A 55 -0.09 27.83 22.01
C SER A 55 1.32 28.11 22.57
N ASP A 56 1.75 29.33 22.88
CA ASP A 56 1.06 30.60 23.08
C ASP A 56 2.12 31.71 23.02
N ARG A 57 1.78 32.91 22.57
CA ARG A 57 2.72 34.05 22.46
C ARG A 57 2.01 35.33 22.87
N GLU A 58 1.97 35.60 24.18
CA GLU A 58 1.65 36.93 24.72
C GLU A 58 2.66 37.40 25.79
N LYS A 59 2.64 38.71 25.99
CA LYS A 59 3.71 39.64 26.41
C LYS A 59 3.85 39.83 27.93
N THR A 60 5.10 40.10 28.34
CA THR A 60 5.60 41.12 29.31
C THR A 60 4.99 41.25 30.71
N GLY A 61 5.83 41.11 31.77
CA GLY A 61 5.66 41.83 33.05
C GLY A 61 6.28 41.24 34.33
N LYS A 62 7.44 41.77 34.74
CA LYS A 62 8.04 41.98 36.09
C LYS A 62 7.81 41.00 37.29
N GLY A 63 8.91 40.68 37.98
CA GLY A 63 8.99 40.77 39.46
C GLY A 63 9.36 39.52 40.28
N LEU A 64 10.64 39.44 40.69
CA LEU A 64 11.19 39.16 42.04
C LEU A 64 10.69 37.97 42.93
N GLU A 65 11.69 37.20 43.42
CA GLU A 65 11.85 36.59 44.77
C GLU A 65 11.85 35.04 44.93
N HIS A 66 13.07 34.53 45.24
CA HIS A 66 13.48 33.63 46.33
C HIS A 66 12.78 32.28 46.68
N LYS A 67 13.65 31.24 46.66
CA LYS A 67 13.97 30.24 47.72
C LYS A 67 13.45 28.78 47.68
N VAL A 68 14.46 27.89 47.75
CA VAL A 68 14.59 26.63 48.55
C VAL A 68 14.08 25.30 47.94
N ALA A 69 15.00 24.33 47.89
CA ALA A 69 14.85 22.90 47.55
C ALA A 69 14.46 22.06 48.80
N PRO A 70 14.61 20.71 48.85
CA PRO A 70 14.28 19.60 47.95
C PRO A 70 13.44 18.51 48.68
N HIS A 71 12.79 17.55 47.99
CA HIS A 71 12.64 16.18 48.54
C HIS A 71 12.25 15.11 47.50
N HIS A 72 12.73 13.89 47.80
CA HIS A 72 12.58 12.55 47.22
C HIS A 72 11.13 12.16 46.82
N ASP A 73 10.84 11.20 45.93
CA ASP A 73 11.23 9.78 45.97
C ASP A 73 10.78 9.01 44.69
N LYS A 74 11.24 7.76 44.60
CA LYS A 74 11.12 6.70 43.58
C LYS A 74 9.73 6.51 42.90
N ARG A 75 9.74 5.99 41.65
CA ARG A 75 9.41 4.56 41.30
C ARG A 75 8.74 4.37 39.92
N ARG A 76 9.51 3.75 39.00
CA ARG A 76 9.20 2.69 38.02
C ARG A 76 7.86 2.61 37.25
N ARG A 77 8.03 2.34 35.94
CA ARG A 77 7.16 1.66 34.93
C ARG A 77 6.00 2.55 34.44
N SER A 78 5.82 2.74 33.14
CA SER A 78 5.42 1.69 32.21
C SER A 78 5.77 1.99 30.75
N SER A 79 6.21 0.94 30.06
CA SER A 79 6.36 0.81 28.62
C SER A 79 5.02 1.03 27.90
N ALA A 80 4.91 2.12 27.14
CA ALA A 80 3.87 2.29 26.14
C ALA A 80 4.36 1.67 24.81
N LEU A 81 3.89 0.46 24.52
CA LEU A 81 3.94 -0.16 23.19
C LEU A 81 3.01 0.63 22.26
N GLY A 82 3.55 1.68 21.65
CA GLY A 82 2.90 2.45 20.60
C GLY A 82 3.39 2.02 19.23
N GLY A 83 2.49 1.44 18.42
CA GLY A 83 2.56 1.52 16.97
C GLY A 83 3.56 0.60 16.26
N ALA A 84 3.24 -0.69 16.19
CA ALA A 84 3.82 -1.57 15.18
C ALA A 84 3.24 -1.22 13.79
N ARG A 85 3.74 -0.13 13.19
CA ARG A 85 3.68 0.10 11.75
C ARG A 85 5.11 0.02 11.23
N SER A 86 5.33 -0.87 10.26
CA SER A 86 6.58 -1.12 9.54
C SER A 86 7.51 -2.19 10.11
N SER A 87 7.36 -3.44 9.67
CA SER A 87 8.47 -4.42 9.69
C SER A 87 8.28 -5.62 8.76
N VAL A 88 7.73 -5.46 7.55
CA VAL A 88 7.88 -6.50 6.51
C VAL A 88 9.12 -6.23 5.64
N THR A 89 9.57 -4.98 5.55
CA THR A 89 10.80 -4.60 4.83
C THR A 89 12.10 -4.97 5.53
N SER A 90 12.05 -5.67 6.67
CA SER A 90 13.23 -6.03 7.46
C SER A 90 13.24 -7.49 7.93
N LEU A 91 12.55 -8.39 7.23
CA LEU A 91 12.75 -9.82 7.45
C LEU A 91 14.08 -10.23 6.78
N PRO A 92 15.02 -10.85 7.51
CA PRO A 92 16.22 -11.43 6.90
C PRO A 92 15.80 -12.42 5.80
N SER A 93 16.53 -12.45 4.69
CA SER A 93 16.23 -13.32 3.54
C SER A 93 16.00 -14.77 3.95
N ASP A 94 16.77 -15.28 4.92
CA ASP A 94 16.66 -16.65 5.43
C ASP A 94 15.33 -16.93 6.14
N GLN A 95 14.75 -15.93 6.80
CA GLN A 95 13.47 -16.04 7.48
C GLN A 95 12.29 -16.04 6.48
N VAL A 96 12.43 -15.29 5.38
CA VAL A 96 11.47 -15.34 4.27
C VAL A 96 11.52 -16.71 3.58
N LEU A 97 12.71 -17.25 3.33
CA LEU A 97 12.88 -18.58 2.74
C LEU A 97 12.23 -19.68 3.61
N LEU A 98 12.41 -19.62 4.93
CA LEU A 98 11.78 -20.57 5.85
C LEU A 98 10.24 -20.49 5.83
N LEU A 99 9.69 -19.28 5.78
CA LEU A 99 8.23 -19.07 5.67
C LEU A 99 7.69 -19.55 4.33
N LEU A 100 8.42 -19.33 3.24
CA LEU A 100 8.07 -19.83 1.90
C LEU A 100 8.11 -21.36 1.84
N GLN A 101 9.10 -21.99 2.47
CA GLN A 101 9.20 -23.45 2.56
C GLN A 101 8.04 -24.08 3.34
N GLY A 102 7.53 -23.38 4.37
CA GLY A 102 6.31 -23.78 5.09
C GLY A 102 5.00 -23.46 4.36
N ALA A 103 5.08 -22.68 3.28
CA ALA A 103 3.97 -22.30 2.42
C ALA A 103 4.00 -23.09 1.10
N GLU A 104 4.50 -24.33 1.05
CA GLU A 104 4.37 -25.16 -0.16
C GLU A 104 2.86 -25.34 -0.51
N PRO A 105 2.43 -25.08 -1.76
CA PRO A 105 1.06 -25.35 -2.16
C PRO A 105 0.79 -26.86 -2.11
N PRO A 106 -0.39 -27.30 -1.62
CA PRO A 106 -0.71 -28.72 -1.56
C PRO A 106 -0.83 -29.28 -2.98
N ILE A 107 -0.15 -30.40 -3.24
CA ILE A 107 -0.31 -31.13 -4.50
C ILE A 107 -1.73 -31.71 -4.52
N LEU A 108 -2.60 -31.21 -5.41
CA LEU A 108 -3.88 -31.86 -5.63
C LEU A 108 -3.75 -32.91 -6.72
N CYS A 109 -4.03 -34.15 -6.33
CA CYS A 109 -4.20 -35.24 -7.27
C CYS A 109 -5.68 -35.62 -7.29
N SER A 110 -6.22 -35.90 -8.48
CA SER A 110 -7.53 -36.53 -8.58
C SER A 110 -7.46 -37.93 -7.94
N ARG A 111 -8.11 -38.12 -6.79
CA ARG A 111 -8.25 -39.42 -6.11
C ARG A 111 -9.48 -40.21 -6.61
N GLN A 112 -10.03 -39.86 -7.76
CA GLN A 112 -11.19 -40.56 -8.30
C GLN A 112 -10.79 -41.90 -8.93
N LYS A 113 -11.35 -42.98 -8.39
CA LYS A 113 -11.33 -44.30 -9.04
C LYS A 113 -12.13 -44.17 -10.32
N LEU A 114 -11.47 -44.35 -11.46
CA LEU A 114 -12.06 -44.25 -12.80
C LEU A 114 -13.05 -45.39 -13.03
N SER A 115 -14.32 -45.22 -12.65
CA SER A 115 -15.40 -46.10 -13.11
C SER A 115 -16.01 -45.54 -14.40
N ARG A 116 -15.87 -46.28 -15.50
CA ARG A 116 -16.55 -45.99 -16.79
C ARG A 116 -18.08 -46.06 -16.65
N PRO A 117 -18.87 -45.36 -17.48
CA PRO A 117 -18.48 -44.61 -18.69
C PRO A 117 -18.21 -43.13 -18.43
N TYR A 118 -17.26 -42.61 -19.19
CA TYR A 118 -16.89 -41.21 -19.20
C TYR A 118 -17.71 -40.50 -20.27
N THR A 119 -18.54 -39.56 -19.84
CA THR A 119 -19.26 -38.63 -20.71
C THR A 119 -18.62 -37.24 -20.61
N GLU A 120 -18.81 -36.41 -21.62
CA GLU A 120 -18.36 -35.01 -21.61
C GLU A 120 -18.87 -34.26 -20.37
N VAL A 121 -20.13 -34.48 -19.98
CA VAL A 121 -20.75 -33.87 -18.79
C VAL A 121 -20.05 -34.34 -17.52
N THR A 122 -19.83 -35.65 -17.36
CA THR A 122 -19.11 -36.15 -16.18
C THR A 122 -17.73 -35.53 -16.09
N MET A 123 -17.05 -35.34 -17.22
CA MET A 123 -15.74 -34.71 -17.22
C MET A 123 -15.69 -33.26 -16.88
N MET A 124 -16.58 -32.48 -17.50
CA MET A 124 -16.67 -31.08 -17.21
C MET A 124 -16.93 -30.90 -15.71
N THR A 125 -17.76 -31.75 -15.12
CA THR A 125 -18.04 -31.78 -13.68
C THR A 125 -16.78 -32.13 -12.87
N LEU A 126 -15.99 -33.12 -13.30
CA LEU A 126 -14.74 -33.48 -12.62
C LEU A 126 -13.72 -32.34 -12.64
N LEU A 127 -13.48 -31.77 -13.82
CA LEU A 127 -12.53 -30.67 -14.00
C LEU A 127 -12.96 -29.43 -13.24
N THR A 128 -14.25 -29.08 -13.29
CA THR A 128 -14.79 -27.92 -12.54
C THR A 128 -14.68 -28.15 -11.04
N SER A 129 -15.03 -29.35 -10.55
CA SER A 129 -14.88 -29.69 -9.13
C SER A 129 -13.43 -29.68 -8.65
N MET A 130 -12.48 -30.04 -9.52
CA MET A 130 -11.06 -29.92 -9.22
C MET A 130 -10.62 -28.45 -9.19
N ALA A 131 -11.02 -27.65 -10.18
CA ALA A 131 -10.71 -26.22 -10.22
C ALA A 131 -11.24 -25.48 -8.98
N ASP A 132 -12.47 -25.77 -8.55
CA ASP A 132 -13.04 -25.19 -7.32
C ASP A 132 -12.18 -25.50 -6.09
N LYS A 133 -11.69 -26.74 -5.99
CA LYS A 133 -10.78 -27.14 -4.91
C LYS A 133 -9.44 -26.42 -5.02
N GLU A 134 -8.85 -26.34 -6.21
CA GLU A 134 -7.59 -25.61 -6.45
C GLU A 134 -7.70 -24.15 -6.02
N LEU A 135 -8.79 -23.47 -6.38
CA LEU A 135 -9.01 -22.07 -6.01
C LEU A 135 -9.00 -21.88 -4.49
N VAL A 136 -9.68 -22.76 -3.74
CA VAL A 136 -9.67 -22.70 -2.26
C VAL A 136 -8.26 -22.90 -1.69
N HIS A 137 -7.49 -23.85 -2.23
CA HIS A 137 -6.13 -24.09 -1.78
C HIS A 137 -5.19 -22.94 -2.14
N MET A 138 -5.33 -22.34 -3.32
CA MET A 138 -4.56 -21.18 -3.77
C MET A 138 -4.81 -19.96 -2.87
N ILE A 139 -6.07 -19.71 -2.50
CA ILE A 139 -6.42 -18.65 -1.54
C ILE A 139 -5.82 -18.93 -0.17
N ALA A 140 -5.93 -20.16 0.32
CA ALA A 140 -5.38 -20.55 1.62
C ALA A 140 -3.84 -20.47 1.63
N TRP A 141 -3.20 -20.79 0.50
CA TRP A 141 -1.77 -20.66 0.27
C TRP A 141 -1.32 -19.20 0.26
N ALA A 142 -1.99 -18.33 -0.51
CA ALA A 142 -1.64 -16.92 -0.60
C ALA A 142 -1.67 -16.22 0.77
N LYS A 143 -2.62 -16.60 1.64
CA LYS A 143 -2.71 -16.10 3.03
C LYS A 143 -1.49 -16.44 3.89
N LYS A 144 -0.71 -17.47 3.54
CA LYS A 144 0.54 -17.84 4.23
C LYS A 144 1.74 -17.05 3.76
N LEU A 145 1.66 -16.34 2.63
CA LEU A 145 2.77 -15.57 2.09
C LEU A 145 3.07 -14.34 2.96
N PRO A 146 4.35 -14.10 3.33
CA PRO A 146 4.72 -12.93 4.10
C PRO A 146 4.41 -11.66 3.30
N GLY A 147 3.64 -10.74 3.88
CA GLY A 147 3.26 -9.49 3.22
C GLY A 147 1.88 -9.50 2.56
N PHE A 148 1.29 -10.66 2.28
CA PHE A 148 0.02 -10.74 1.54
C PHE A 148 -1.17 -10.19 2.34
N LEU A 149 -1.28 -10.55 3.63
CA LEU A 149 -2.36 -10.07 4.50
C LEU A 149 -2.25 -8.57 4.84
N GLN A 150 -1.09 -7.97 4.62
CA GLN A 150 -0.85 -6.54 4.82
C GLN A 150 -1.32 -5.70 3.63
N LEU A 151 -1.61 -6.32 2.48
CA LEU A 151 -2.19 -5.66 1.32
C LEU A 151 -3.65 -5.29 1.57
N SER A 152 -4.17 -4.31 0.82
CA SER A 152 -5.60 -4.01 0.86
C SER A 152 -6.41 -5.22 0.37
N LEU A 153 -7.66 -5.39 0.83
CA LEU A 153 -8.53 -6.46 0.35
C LEU A 153 -8.69 -6.42 -1.18
N HIS A 154 -8.73 -5.21 -1.75
CA HIS A 154 -8.79 -5.03 -3.20
C HIS A 154 -7.57 -5.62 -3.91
N ASP A 155 -6.36 -5.34 -3.41
CA ASP A 155 -5.12 -5.85 -3.98
C ASP A 155 -4.98 -7.37 -3.78
N GLN A 156 -5.43 -7.90 -2.63
CA GLN A 156 -5.47 -9.34 -2.39
C GLN A 156 -6.35 -10.06 -3.41
N VAL A 157 -7.50 -9.48 -3.77
CA VAL A 157 -8.41 -10.06 -4.78
C VAL A 157 -7.85 -9.93 -6.20
N LEU A 158 -7.08 -8.88 -6.52
CA LEU A 158 -6.46 -8.70 -7.84
C LEU A 158 -5.26 -9.63 -8.09
N LEU A 159 -4.58 -10.05 -7.02
CA LEU A 159 -3.40 -10.92 -7.09
C LEU A 159 -3.75 -12.41 -7.08
N LEU A 160 -4.99 -12.75 -6.72
CA LEU A 160 -5.59 -14.08 -6.81
C LEU A 160 -6.23 -14.28 -8.17
#